data_AF-A0A3M9YLU5-F1
#
_entry.id   AF-A0A3M9YLU5-F1
#
_cell.length_a   1.000
_cell.length_b   1.000
_cell.length_c   1.000
_cell.angle_alpha   90.00
_cell.angle_beta   90.00
_cell.angle_gamma   90.00
#
_symmetry.space_group_name_H-M   'P 1'
#
loop_
_entity.id
_entity.type
_entity.pdbx_description
1 polymer ?
#
loop_
_entity_poly.entity_id
_entity_poly.type
_entity_poly.pdbx_seq_one_letter_code
_entity_poly.pdbx_strand_id
1 'polypeptide(L)'
;MATLPPEMIPPQAASLLGGDSAPEVLAESIVALHGQAAALAMLARLAPEPAEIGGELGTIIARAHPWQRALVAQTVADCAAMLDSGLAALGTLTRRGQDTAAPALVLWREFHAARAAMVSVLETVEPA
;
A
#
# COMPACT_ATOMS: atom_id res chain seq x y z
N MET A 1 37.74 18.46 -25.55
CA MET A 1 36.59 17.64 -25.10
C MET A 1 36.96 16.99 -23.79
N ALA A 2 36.42 17.47 -22.67
CA ALA A 2 36.62 16.86 -21.36
C ALA A 2 35.50 15.84 -21.16
N THR A 3 35.83 14.55 -21.20
CA THR A 3 34.96 13.46 -20.74
C THR A 3 34.92 13.49 -19.23
N LEU A 4 33.77 13.87 -18.67
CA LEU A 4 33.50 13.67 -17.24
C LEU A 4 33.44 12.15 -16.94
N PRO A 5 33.99 11.69 -15.81
CA PRO A 5 33.83 10.30 -15.38
C PRO A 5 32.34 10.00 -15.11
N PRO A 6 31.91 8.73 -15.25
CA PRO A 6 30.54 8.35 -14.90
C PRO A 6 30.30 8.65 -13.42
N GLU A 7 29.28 9.47 -13.13
CA GLU A 7 28.81 9.67 -11.76
C GLU A 7 28.39 8.32 -11.18
N MET A 8 28.99 7.95 -10.05
CA MET A 8 28.38 6.94 -9.18
C MET A 8 27.03 7.50 -8.74
N ILE A 9 25.94 6.82 -9.12
CA ILE A 9 24.64 7.02 -8.49
C ILE A 9 24.88 6.77 -7.00
N PRO A 10 24.80 7.79 -6.12
CA PRO A 10 24.95 7.54 -4.70
C PRO A 10 23.83 6.58 -4.26
N PRO A 11 24.05 5.71 -3.27
CA PRO A 11 23.04 4.78 -2.79
C PRO A 11 21.93 5.53 -2.04
N GLN A 12 21.11 6.29 -2.77
CA GLN A 12 19.91 6.96 -2.26
C GLN A 12 18.83 5.97 -1.87
N ALA A 13 18.88 4.73 -2.39
CA ALA A 13 17.94 3.67 -2.05
C ALA A 13 18.01 3.26 -0.56
N ALA A 14 19.18 3.29 0.07
CA ALA A 14 19.33 2.85 1.46
C ALA A 14 18.87 3.91 2.48
N SER A 15 18.98 5.20 2.13
CA SER A 15 18.63 6.30 3.05
C SER A 15 17.17 6.73 2.98
N LEU A 16 16.41 6.25 1.98
CA LEU A 16 14.98 6.51 1.80
C LEU A 16 14.08 5.37 2.30
N LEU A 17 14.66 4.24 2.72
CA LEU A 17 13.95 3.25 3.51
C LEU A 17 13.62 3.90 4.85
N GLY A 18 12.47 4.57 4.88
CA GLY A 18 11.90 5.21 6.06
C GLY A 18 12.07 4.30 7.27
N GLY A 19 12.47 4.92 8.38
CA GLY A 19 12.99 4.24 9.56
C GLY A 19 12.15 3.05 9.98
N ASP A 20 12.83 2.05 10.57
CA ASP A 20 12.28 0.80 11.10
C ASP A 20 10.95 1.08 11.80
N SER A 21 9.87 0.99 11.03
CA SER A 21 8.55 1.36 11.50
C SER A 21 8.15 0.26 12.43
N ALA A 22 7.89 0.61 13.69
CA ALA A 22 7.52 -0.36 14.71
C ALA A 22 6.41 -1.26 14.14
N PRO A 23 6.50 -2.59 14.33
CA PRO A 23 5.53 -3.54 13.79
C PRO A 23 4.07 -3.16 14.04
N GLU A 24 3.79 -2.58 15.21
CA GLU A 24 2.48 -2.11 15.64
C GLU A 24 2.00 -0.93 14.78
N VAL A 25 2.86 0.06 14.54
CA VAL A 25 2.55 1.24 13.71
C VAL A 25 2.29 0.82 12.25
N LEU A 26 3.07 -0.14 11.74
CA LEU A 26 2.84 -0.67 10.40
C LEU A 26 1.51 -1.43 10.32
N ALA A 27 1.20 -2.24 11.33
CA ALA A 27 -0.08 -2.97 11.40
C ALA A 27 -1.28 -1.99 11.44
N GLU A 28 -1.21 -0.94 12.27
CA GLU A 28 -2.24 0.11 12.32
C GLU A 28 -2.41 0.81 10.98
N SER A 29 -1.32 1.13 10.30
CA SER A 29 -1.35 1.79 8.98
C SER A 29 -2.00 0.89 7.92
N ILE A 30 -1.71 -0.42 7.94
CA ILE A 30 -2.35 -1.39 7.06
C ILE A 30 -3.85 -1.50 7.36
N VAL A 31 -4.26 -1.50 8.63
CA VAL A 31 -5.68 -1.51 9.02
C VAL A 31 -6.40 -0.25 8.53
N ALA A 32 -5.80 0.93 8.71
CA ALA A 32 -6.35 2.18 8.23
C ALA A 32 -6.53 2.18 6.70
N LEU A 33 -5.52 1.69 5.97
CA LEU A 33 -5.56 1.55 4.52
C LEU A 33 -6.68 0.60 4.05
N HIS A 34 -6.90 -0.52 4.74
CA HIS A 34 -8.02 -1.41 4.44
C HIS A 34 -9.38 -0.74 4.67
N GLY A 35 -9.48 0.15 5.67
CA GLY A 35 -10.68 0.96 5.89
C GLY A 35 -11.01 1.87 4.69
N GLN A 36 -10.00 2.53 4.11
CA GLN A 36 -10.17 3.33 2.88
C GLN A 36 -10.58 2.45 1.70
N ALA A 37 -9.93 1.29 1.54
CA ALA A 37 -10.25 0.35 0.47
C ALA A 37 -11.66 -0.22 0.56
N ALA A 38 -12.19 -0.42 1.77
CA ALA A 38 -13.57 -0.85 1.99
C ALA A 38 -14.58 0.21 1.50
N ALA A 39 -14.34 1.50 1.79
CA ALA A 39 -15.16 2.58 1.26
C ALA A 39 -15.12 2.63 -0.28
N LEU A 40 -13.95 2.39 -0.87
CA LEU A 40 -13.78 2.30 -2.31
C LEU A 40 -14.53 1.10 -2.93
N ALA A 41 -14.49 -0.07 -2.27
CA ALA A 41 -15.21 -1.26 -2.71
C ALA A 41 -16.73 -1.03 -2.76
N MET A 42 -17.28 -0.26 -1.79
CA MET A 42 -18.69 0.15 -1.80
C MET A 42 -19.02 1.00 -3.02
N LEU A 43 -18.19 1.99 -3.35
CA LEU A 43 -18.37 2.81 -4.57
C LEU A 43 -18.26 1.97 -5.84
N ALA A 44 -17.37 0.97 -5.85
CA ALA A 44 -17.21 0.02 -6.94
C ALA A 44 -18.34 -1.03 -7.03
N ARG A 45 -19.30 -1.04 -6.08
CA ARG A 45 -20.38 -2.04 -5.98
C ARG A 45 -19.88 -3.47 -5.88
N LEU A 46 -18.74 -3.66 -5.20
CA LEU A 46 -18.23 -4.98 -4.89
C LEU A 46 -18.94 -5.56 -3.67
N ALA A 47 -19.09 -6.89 -3.65
CA ALA A 47 -19.54 -7.56 -2.44
C ALA A 47 -18.50 -7.35 -1.33
N PRO A 48 -18.93 -7.17 -0.06
CA PRO A 48 -17.99 -7.10 1.05
C PRO A 48 -17.10 -8.34 1.09
N GLU A 49 -15.79 -8.14 1.21
CA GLU A 49 -14.89 -9.24 1.52
C GLU A 49 -15.17 -9.73 2.95
N PRO A 50 -15.16 -11.04 3.21
CA PRO A 50 -15.21 -11.54 4.58
C PRO A 50 -14.02 -10.94 5.33
N ALA A 51 -14.28 -10.34 6.51
CA ALA A 51 -13.19 -9.92 7.38
C ALA A 51 -12.35 -11.16 7.72
N GLU A 52 -11.11 -11.21 7.23
CA GLU A 52 -10.14 -12.20 7.69
C GLU A 52 -10.04 -12.05 9.21
N ILE A 53 -10.18 -13.17 9.92
CA ILE A 53 -10.17 -13.25 11.38
C ILE A 53 -8.80 -12.73 11.84
N GLY A 54 -8.77 -11.43 12.17
CA GLY A 54 -7.56 -10.65 12.37
C GLY A 54 -6.86 -11.04 13.65
N GLY A 55 -5.71 -11.69 13.51
CA GLY A 55 -4.77 -11.94 14.61
C GLY A 55 -3.36 -12.22 14.12
N GLU A 56 -3.22 -12.74 12.89
CA GLU A 56 -1.92 -13.19 12.38
C GLU A 56 -1.07 -12.05 11.79
N LEU A 57 -1.68 -10.95 11.32
CA LEU A 57 -0.97 -9.85 10.66
C LEU A 57 0.17 -9.26 11.50
N GLY A 58 -0.11 -8.93 12.77
CA GLY A 58 0.92 -8.39 13.67
C GLY A 58 2.06 -9.38 13.89
N THR A 59 1.75 -10.68 13.95
CA THR A 59 2.76 -11.74 14.08
C THR A 59 3.61 -11.88 12.82
N ILE A 60 3.00 -11.78 11.63
CA ILE A 60 3.72 -11.80 10.34
C ILE A 60 4.68 -10.61 10.26
N ILE A 61 4.19 -9.40 10.55
CA ILE A 61 5.01 -8.18 10.51
C ILE A 61 6.16 -8.23 11.53
N ALA A 62 5.91 -8.74 12.73
CA ALA A 62 6.93 -8.86 13.77
C ALA A 62 8.07 -9.83 13.37
N ARG A 63 7.78 -10.86 12.57
CA ARG A 63 8.77 -11.82 12.06
C ARG A 63 9.50 -11.35 10.80
N ALA A 64 8.96 -10.36 10.09
CA ALA A 64 9.53 -9.87 8.85
C ALA A 64 10.89 -9.19 9.08
N HIS A 65 11.78 -9.31 8.09
CA HIS A 65 13.06 -8.60 8.08
C HIS A 65 12.85 -7.08 8.02
N PRO A 66 13.80 -6.28 8.52
CA PRO A 66 13.69 -4.81 8.49
C PRO A 66 13.45 -4.23 7.08
N TRP A 67 14.06 -4.80 6.04
CA TRP A 67 13.86 -4.36 4.66
C TRP A 67 12.45 -4.66 4.14
N GLN A 68 11.85 -5.78 4.55
CA GLN A 68 10.46 -6.13 4.20
C GLN A 68 9.50 -5.13 4.83
N ARG A 69 9.69 -4.84 6.13
CA ARG A 69 8.88 -3.84 6.84
C ARG A 69 9.00 -2.46 6.20
N ALA A 70 10.21 -2.02 5.87
CA ALA A 70 10.43 -0.72 5.24
C ALA A 70 9.77 -0.63 3.85
N LEU A 71 9.89 -1.68 3.03
CA LEU A 71 9.26 -1.72 1.71
C LEU A 71 7.73 -1.71 1.80
N VAL A 72 7.16 -2.49 2.72
CA VAL A 72 5.71 -2.51 2.96
C VAL A 72 5.24 -1.17 3.52
N ALA A 73 5.98 -0.55 4.45
CA ALA A 73 5.63 0.76 4.99
C ALA A 73 5.58 1.84 3.90
N GLN A 74 6.55 1.85 2.98
CA GLN A 74 6.52 2.75 1.83
C GLN A 74 5.32 2.45 0.91
N THR A 75 5.07 1.17 0.62
CA THR A 75 3.93 0.76 -0.22
C THR A 75 2.59 1.18 0.40
N VAL A 76 2.44 1.06 1.72
CA VAL A 76 1.26 1.52 2.46
C VAL A 76 1.09 3.04 2.32
N ALA A 77 2.18 3.81 2.46
CA ALA A 77 2.13 5.26 2.29
C ALA A 77 1.73 5.67 0.85
N ASP A 78 2.27 4.98 -0.16
CA ASP A 78 1.95 5.23 -1.57
C ASP A 78 0.49 4.89 -1.87
N CYS A 79 0.00 3.73 -1.37
CA CYS A 79 -1.40 3.35 -1.50
C CYS A 79 -2.33 4.32 -0.76
N ALA A 80 -1.97 4.81 0.43
CA ALA A 80 -2.78 5.77 1.17
C ALA A 80 -2.94 7.08 0.39
N ALA A 81 -1.84 7.63 -0.15
CA ALA A 81 -1.88 8.82 -1.00
C ALA A 81 -2.72 8.62 -2.28
N MET A 82 -2.60 7.45 -2.90
CA MET A 82 -3.41 7.06 -4.06
C MET A 82 -4.91 6.98 -3.71
N LEU A 83 -5.25 6.35 -2.59
CA LEU A 83 -6.65 6.20 -2.15
C LEU A 83 -7.25 7.54 -1.70
N ASP A 84 -6.51 8.38 -0.96
CA ASP A 84 -7.01 9.69 -0.52
C ASP A 84 -7.35 10.60 -1.69
N SER A 85 -6.44 10.70 -2.67
CA SER A 85 -6.67 11.51 -3.87
C SER A 85 -7.80 10.95 -4.73
N GLY A 86 -7.85 9.62 -4.91
CA GLY A 86 -8.91 8.94 -5.65
C GLY A 86 -10.28 9.11 -5.00
N LEU A 87 -10.39 8.90 -3.68
CA LEU A 87 -11.64 9.06 -2.93
C LEU A 87 -12.14 10.51 -2.95
N ALA A 88 -11.24 11.49 -2.85
CA ALA A 88 -11.61 12.90 -2.98
C ALA A 88 -12.19 13.23 -4.37
N ALA A 89 -11.59 12.69 -5.44
CA ALA A 89 -12.08 12.83 -6.80
C ALA A 89 -13.45 12.15 -6.99
N LEU A 90 -13.58 10.89 -6.55
CA LEU A 90 -14.84 10.14 -6.62
C LEU A 90 -15.96 10.85 -5.83
N GLY A 91 -15.66 11.37 -4.64
CA GLY A 91 -16.63 12.16 -3.86
C GLY A 91 -17.11 13.41 -4.60
N THR A 92 -16.26 14.03 -5.42
CA THR A 92 -16.66 15.16 -6.29
C THR A 92 -17.59 14.72 -7.41
N LEU A 93 -17.31 13.58 -8.05
CA LEU A 93 -18.18 13.00 -9.10
C LEU A 93 -19.54 12.58 -8.54
N THR A 94 -19.56 11.96 -7.35
CA THR A 94 -20.79 11.60 -6.64
C THR A 94 -21.66 12.83 -6.34
N ARG A 95 -21.07 13.92 -5.85
CA ARG A 95 -21.81 15.19 -5.64
C ARG A 95 -22.35 15.80 -6.93
N ARG A 96 -21.76 15.50 -8.08
CA ARG A 96 -22.24 15.90 -9.41
C ARG A 96 -23.27 14.93 -9.99
N GLY A 97 -23.66 13.89 -9.26
CA GLY A 97 -24.61 12.88 -9.73
C GLY A 97 -24.05 11.97 -10.83
N GLN A 98 -22.73 11.85 -10.95
CA GLN A 98 -22.09 10.99 -11.96
C GLN A 98 -21.90 9.57 -11.41
N ASP A 99 -21.98 8.56 -12.29
CA ASP A 99 -21.64 7.19 -11.92
C ASP A 99 -20.14 7.05 -11.68
N THR A 100 -19.80 6.61 -10.47
CA THR A 100 -18.42 6.44 -9.99
C THR A 100 -17.96 4.99 -9.98
N ALA A 101 -18.82 4.04 -10.34
CA ALA A 101 -18.52 2.62 -10.18
C ALA A 101 -17.32 2.16 -11.02
N ALA A 102 -17.23 2.59 -12.27
CA ALA A 102 -16.12 2.23 -13.15
C ALA A 102 -14.76 2.77 -12.67
N PRO A 103 -14.58 4.08 -12.38
CA PRO A 103 -13.31 4.58 -11.85
C PRO A 103 -13.00 4.04 -10.44
N ALA A 104 -14.01 3.80 -9.60
CA ALA A 104 -13.82 3.15 -8.30
C ALA A 104 -13.28 1.72 -8.44
N LEU A 105 -13.81 0.95 -9.40
CA LEU A 105 -13.36 -0.42 -9.66
C LEU A 105 -11.91 -0.47 -10.15
N VAL A 106 -11.49 0.48 -10.99
CA VAL A 106 -10.09 0.56 -11.44
C VAL A 106 -9.17 0.81 -10.25
N LEU A 107 -9.46 1.85 -9.45
CA LEU A 107 -8.66 2.18 -8.28
C LEU A 107 -8.62 1.02 -7.26
N TRP A 108 -9.73 0.31 -7.09
CA TRP A 108 -9.79 -0.84 -6.19
C TRP A 108 -8.88 -1.97 -6.67
N ARG A 109 -8.82 -2.22 -7.98
CA ARG A 109 -7.93 -3.25 -8.56
C ARG A 109 -6.45 -2.92 -8.36
N GLU A 110 -6.08 -1.65 -8.48
CA GLU A 110 -4.70 -1.20 -8.20
C GLU A 110 -4.34 -1.43 -6.73
N PHE A 111 -5.23 -1.06 -5.80
CA PHE A 111 -5.04 -1.37 -4.38
C PHE A 111 -4.94 -2.88 -4.13
N HIS A 112 -5.84 -3.67 -4.72
CA HIS A 112 -5.85 -5.13 -4.56
C HIS A 112 -4.55 -5.77 -5.05
N ALA A 113 -4.01 -5.31 -6.18
CA ALA A 113 -2.71 -5.75 -6.70
C ALA A 113 -1.56 -5.37 -5.75
N ALA A 114 -1.54 -4.13 -5.25
CA ALA A 114 -0.54 -3.69 -4.29
C ALA A 114 -0.60 -4.48 -2.98
N ARG A 115 -1.81 -4.80 -2.47
CA ARG A 115 -2.01 -5.66 -1.30
C ARG A 115 -1.41 -7.05 -1.51
N ALA A 116 -1.69 -7.68 -2.65
CA ALA A 116 -1.11 -8.98 -2.98
C ALA A 116 0.43 -8.94 -3.01
N ALA A 117 1.00 -7.86 -3.57
CA ALA A 117 2.45 -7.66 -3.57
C ALA A 117 3.03 -7.49 -2.16
N MET A 118 2.37 -6.72 -1.27
CA MET A 118 2.80 -6.58 0.12
C MET A 118 2.80 -7.90 0.88
N VAL A 119 1.76 -8.74 0.70
CA VAL A 119 1.71 -10.09 1.28
C VAL A 119 2.87 -10.94 0.78
N SER A 120 3.11 -10.95 -0.54
CA SER A 120 4.25 -11.67 -1.12
C SER A 120 5.59 -11.22 -0.56
N VAL A 121 5.78 -9.92 -0.31
CA VAL A 121 7.01 -9.39 0.32
C VAL A 121 7.16 -9.94 1.74
N LEU A 122 6.09 -9.92 2.55
CA LEU A 122 6.13 -10.40 3.94
C LEU A 122 6.32 -11.91 4.06
N GLU A 123 5.85 -12.68 3.07
CA GLU A 123 5.99 -14.14 3.02
C GLU A 123 7.32 -14.61 2.41
N THR A 124 8.10 -13.70 1.82
CA THR A 124 9.38 -14.05 1.20
C THR A 124 10.36 -14.56 2.28
N VAL A 125 10.72 -15.83 2.21
CA VAL A 125 11.76 -16.45 3.04
C VAL A 125 13.08 -16.41 2.26
N GLU A 126 14.14 -15.81 2.80
CA GLU A 126 15.47 -15.93 2.20
C GLU A 126 15.92 -17.40 2.22
N PRO A 127 16.47 -17.96 1.12
CA PRO A 127 17.10 -19.27 1.15
C PRO A 127 18.35 -19.20 2.04
N ALA A 128 18.43 -20.15 2.98
CA ALA A 128 19.53 -20.30 3.95
C ALA A 128 20.90 -20.57 3.31
#